data_AF-A0A8S8Z6J4-F1
#
_entry.id   AF-A0A8S8Z6J4-F1
#
_cell.length_a   1.000
_cell.length_b   1.000
_cell.length_c   1.000
_cell.angle_alpha   90.00
_cell.angle_beta   90.00
_cell.angle_gamma   90.00
#
_symmetry.space_group_name_H-M   'P 1'
#
loop_
_entity.id
_entity.type
_entity.pdbx_description
1 polymer ?
#
loop_
_entity_poly.entity_id
_entity_poly.type
_entity_poly.pdbx_seq_one_letter_code
_entity_poly.pdbx_strand_id
1 'polypeptide(L)' 'MVLLIGGSTGRDGVGGSQFASDALEGEDRSAVQIPDPFIEKLIIEANF' A
#
# COMPACT_ATOMS: atom_id res chain seq x y z
N MET A 1 -16.72 -16.28 -5.58
CA MET A 1 -15.29 -16.27 -5.93
C MET A 1 -14.82 -14.83 -5.86
N VAL A 2 -13.65 -14.57 -5.29
CA VAL A 2 -13.03 -13.23 -5.21
C VAL A 2 -11.63 -13.35 -5.80
N LEU A 3 -11.25 -12.39 -6.65
CA LEU A 3 -9.93 -12.33 -7.26
C LEU A 3 -9.25 -11.03 -6.82
N LEU A 4 -8.01 -11.14 -6.35
CA LEU A 4 -7.17 -9.99 -6.04
C LEU A 4 -6.27 -9.73 -7.26
N ILE A 5 -6.36 -8.55 -7.85
CA ILE A 5 -5.60 -8.14 -9.03
C ILE A 5 -4.91 -6.81 -8.73
N GLY A 6 -3.62 -6.73 -9.05
CA GLY A 6 -2.76 -5.60 -8.70
C GLY A 6 -1.29 -6.01 -8.68
N GLY A 7 -0.48 -5.25 -7.95
CA GLY A 7 0.91 -5.58 -7.67
C GLY A 7 1.06 -6.76 -6.71
N SER A 8 2.28 -7.30 -6.58
CA SER A 8 2.61 -8.32 -5.59
C SER A 8 2.51 -7.75 -4.16
N THR A 9 1.95 -8.51 -3.22
CA THR A 9 1.86 -8.09 -1.82
C THR A 9 3.24 -8.05 -1.15
N GLY A 10 3.61 -6.88 -0.61
CA GLY A 10 4.84 -6.63 0.13
C GLY A 10 4.66 -6.63 1.66
N ARG A 11 5.66 -6.08 2.36
CA ARG A 11 5.64 -5.84 3.82
C ARG A 11 5.54 -4.36 4.18
N ASP A 12 5.43 -3.49 3.19
CA ASP A 12 5.28 -2.06 3.37
C ASP A 12 3.86 -1.72 3.88
N GLY A 13 3.76 -0.60 4.60
CA GLY A 13 2.58 -0.14 5.32
C GLY A 13 1.99 -1.09 6.37
N VAL A 14 2.73 -2.10 6.83
CA VAL A 14 2.32 -2.92 7.99
C VAL A 14 2.23 -2.01 9.21
N GLY A 15 1.08 -2.01 9.89
CA GLY A 15 0.83 -1.08 11.02
C GLY A 15 0.53 0.37 10.61
N GLY A 16 0.48 0.68 9.30
CA GLY A 16 0.29 2.04 8.79
C GLY A 16 -0.97 2.75 9.29
N SER A 17 -2.07 2.02 9.53
CA SER A 17 -3.30 2.60 10.10
C SER A 17 -3.13 3.06 11.54
N GLN A 18 -2.39 2.31 12.35
CA GLN A 18 -2.08 2.68 13.73
C GLN A 18 -1.08 3.83 13.77
N PHE A 19 -0.02 3.74 12.95
CA PHE A 19 0.98 4.80 12.80
C PHE A 19 0.35 6.15 12.39
N ALA A 20 -0.67 6.15 11.51
CA ALA A 20 -1.37 7.37 11.10
C ALA A 20 -2.32 7.94 12.18
N SER A 21 -2.60 7.18 13.24
CA SER A 21 -3.57 7.54 14.28
C SER A 21 -2.92 7.93 15.61
N ASP A 22 -1.74 7.39 15.90
CA ASP A 22 -0.99 7.66 17.12
C ASP A 22 -0.18 8.96 17.01
N ALA A 23 0.35 9.43 18.15
CA ALA A 23 1.33 10.50 18.14
C ALA A 23 2.59 10.03 17.38
N LEU A 24 3.17 10.92 16.57
CA LEU A 24 4.38 10.63 15.81
C LEU A 24 5.59 10.53 16.76
N GLU A 25 5.78 9.35 17.35
CA GLU A 25 6.86 9.02 18.26
C GLU A 25 7.78 7.96 17.61
N GLY A 26 9.04 8.32 17.37
CA GLY A 26 10.03 7.44 16.75
C GLY A 26 9.90 7.30 15.23
N GLU A 27 10.79 6.49 14.63
CA GLU A 27 10.74 6.15 13.20
C GLU A 27 10.20 4.72 13.02
N ASP A 28 9.05 4.58 12.35
CA ASP A 28 8.56 3.29 11.84
C ASP A 28 8.45 3.33 10.31
N ARG A 29 9.57 3.02 9.65
CA ARG A 29 9.63 3.00 8.19
C ARG A 29 8.79 1.91 7.55
N SER A 30 8.45 0.86 8.30
CA SER A 30 7.63 -0.24 7.79
C SER A 30 6.16 0.15 7.64
N ALA A 31 5.71 1.13 8.43
CA ALA A 31 4.36 1.68 8.39
C ALA A 31 4.08 2.56 7.16
N VAL A 32 5.12 2.93 6.39
CA VAL A 32 4.99 3.73 5.17
C VAL A 32 4.86 2.82 3.95
N GLN A 33 3.85 3.06 3.12
CA GLN A 33 3.61 2.36 1.86
C GLN A 33 4.60 2.79 0.77
N ILE A 34 4.99 1.85 -0.09
CA ILE A 34 5.86 2.11 -1.24
C ILE A 34 5.00 2.11 -2.51
N PRO A 35 4.83 3.26 -3.19
CA PRO A 35 3.96 3.34 -4.35
C PRO A 35 4.58 2.71 -5.61
N ASP A 36 3.74 2.11 -6.45
CA ASP A 36 4.06 1.73 -7.83
C ASP A 36 3.06 2.38 -8.81
N PRO A 37 3.41 3.54 -9.40
CA PRO A 37 2.51 4.27 -10.29
C PRO A 37 2.26 3.56 -11.62
N PHE A 38 3.12 2.63 -12.05
CA PHE A 38 2.93 1.91 -13.31
C PHE A 38 1.86 0.83 -13.15
N ILE A 39 1.90 0.08 -12.06
CA ILE A 39 0.84 -0.88 -11.72
C ILE A 39 -0.49 -0.16 -11.55
N GLU A 40 -0.53 0.99 -10.86
CA GLU A 40 -1.74 1.79 -10.72
C GLU A 40 -2.33 2.17 -12.09
N LYS A 41 -1.49 2.66 -13.01
CA LYS A 41 -1.94 3.00 -14.37
C LYS A 41 -2.49 1.78 -15.11
N LEU A 42 -1.79 0.65 -15.06
CA LEU A 42 -2.24 -0.59 -15.73
C LEU A 42 -3.59 -1.07 -15.18
N ILE A 43 -3.81 -0.98 -13.87
CA ILE A 43 -5.08 -1.35 -13.24
C ILE A 43 -6.21 -0.42 -13.68
N ILE A 44 -5.96 0.89 -13.78
CA ILE A 44 -6.95 1.84 -14.32
C ILE A 44 -7.33 1.44 -15.74
N GLU A 45 -6.36 1.20 -16.63
CA GLU A 45 -6.62 0.80 -18.03
C GLU A 45 -7.32 -0.56 -18.14
N ALA A 46 -7.05 -1.52 -17.26
CA ALA A 46 -7.69 -2.84 -17.30
C ALA A 46 -9.19 -2.82 -16.94
N ASN A 47 -9.68 -1.72 -16.37
CA ASN A 47 -11.10 -1.54 -15.99
C ASN A 47 -11.92 -0.74 -17.03
N PHE A 48 -11.30 -0.31 -18.13
CA PHE A 48 -11.96 0.37 -19.27
C PHE A 48 -11.86 -0.47 -20.55
#